data_AF-A0A397VMC9-F1
#
_entry.id   AF-A0A397VMC9-F1
#
_cell.length_a   1.000
_cell.length_b   1.000
_cell.length_c   1.000
_cell.angle_alpha   90.00
_cell.angle_beta   90.00
_cell.angle_gamma   90.00
#
_symmetry.space_group_name_H-M   'P 1'
#
loop_
_entity.id
_entity.type
_entity.pdbx_description
1 polymer ?
#
loop_
_entity_poly.entity_id
_entity_poly.type
_entity_poly.pdbx_seq_one_letter_code
_entity_poly.pdbx_strand_id
1 'polypeptide(L)'
;MIIWMKKNYQFSIDSKTKIPSFIGSLFNWRPNAITISEDSNYQKYIDSITVKDLNLEMINHIIKIIIKSVILGFLVKFLRNNVPEIPERSYALRVLDYLWAGRPFIDLYTYFYCYLWISYAIINFSVIWNFNCIIYGLILRPLLSNCVKGDKKPQEQKSLKINAKEWLILTIFYTQPLMSNPYFSISPRDFWSNQWHQMFYLAFQELGYLPVRKYFSHNRTLGNMLGICAVFLISGLVHDYIAIVVFNHFSIDFIVFFLFHALFLILWEVVEGKILGRRKNINDGFIIRIIKFSIFLPIAVFSLPQFAEPYIRGEYFYSYLDIRKNLEKWGVSN
;
A
#
# COMPACT_ATOMS: atom_id res chain seq x y z
N MET A 1 13.49 14.71 -6.19
CA MET A 1 14.11 13.78 -5.20
C MET A 1 15.40 14.34 -4.59
N ILE A 2 16.45 14.63 -5.38
CA ILE A 2 17.75 15.15 -4.89
C ILE A 2 17.64 16.54 -4.21
N ILE A 3 16.83 17.45 -4.76
CA ILE A 3 16.60 18.80 -4.18
C ILE A 3 15.82 18.71 -2.85
N TRP A 4 14.95 17.71 -2.71
CA TRP A 4 14.18 17.44 -1.50
C TRP A 4 15.06 16.79 -0.41
N MET A 5 15.94 15.86 -0.80
CA MET A 5 17.00 15.32 0.08
C MET A 5 17.93 16.43 0.59
N LYS A 6 18.31 17.39 -0.26
CA LYS A 6 19.12 18.55 0.13
C LYS A 6 18.43 19.44 1.15
N LYS A 7 17.13 19.73 0.97
CA LYS A 7 16.35 20.56 1.91
C LYS A 7 16.08 19.86 3.25
N ASN A 8 15.84 18.55 3.26
CA ASN A 8 15.69 17.78 4.49
C ASN A 8 17.02 17.57 5.24
N TYR A 9 18.13 17.43 4.51
CA TYR A 9 19.46 17.45 5.10
C TYR A 9 19.75 18.81 5.77
N GLN A 10 19.43 19.92 5.08
CA GLN A 10 19.60 21.27 5.65
C GLN A 10 18.70 21.47 6.88
N PHE A 11 17.43 21.06 6.81
CA PHE A 11 16.50 21.13 7.94
C PHE A 11 16.96 20.27 9.13
N SER A 12 17.51 19.08 8.89
CA SER A 12 18.07 18.19 9.92
C SER A 12 19.29 18.80 10.64
N ILE A 13 20.11 19.58 9.92
CA ILE A 13 21.22 20.34 10.50
C ILE A 13 20.67 21.45 11.40
N ASP A 14 19.68 22.19 10.92
CA ASP A 14 19.12 23.36 11.61
C ASP A 14 18.28 22.98 12.86
N SER A 15 17.61 21.81 12.84
CA SER A 15 16.67 21.40 13.88
C SER A 15 17.26 20.48 14.97
N LYS A 16 18.58 20.19 14.94
CA LYS A 16 19.27 19.19 15.78
C LYS A 16 18.61 17.79 15.81
N THR A 17 17.65 17.55 14.93
CA THR A 17 16.93 16.28 14.82
C THR A 17 17.53 15.53 13.65
N LYS A 18 18.15 14.37 13.91
CA LYS A 18 18.66 13.49 12.87
C LYS A 18 17.47 12.92 12.11
N ILE A 19 17.21 13.44 10.91
CA ILE A 19 16.30 12.77 9.98
C ILE A 19 17.10 11.64 9.34
N PRO A 20 16.67 10.36 9.42
CA PRO A 20 17.37 9.27 8.77
C PRO A 20 17.49 9.54 7.26
N SER A 21 18.55 9.02 6.62
CA SER A 21 18.77 9.17 5.18
C SER A 21 17.54 8.73 4.39
N PHE A 22 17.33 9.20 3.16
CA PHE A 22 16.17 8.76 2.36
C PHE A 22 16.07 7.24 2.26
N ILE A 23 17.18 6.50 2.16
CA ILE A 23 17.17 5.02 2.24
C ILE A 23 16.77 4.57 3.65
N GLY A 24 17.31 5.21 4.69
CA GLY A 24 16.88 5.01 6.06
C GLY A 24 15.39 5.32 6.28
N SER A 25 14.77 6.26 5.57
CA SER A 25 13.33 6.61 5.67
C SER A 25 12.44 5.84 4.70
N LEU A 26 12.98 5.36 3.56
CA LEU A 26 12.36 4.40 2.66
C LEU A 26 12.11 3.07 3.38
N PHE A 27 12.87 2.82 4.44
CA PHE A 27 12.89 1.54 5.14
C PHE A 27 12.68 1.65 6.67
N ASN A 28 12.65 2.86 7.27
CA ASN A 28 12.16 3.17 8.63
C ASN A 28 10.63 3.39 8.66
N TRP A 29 9.85 2.59 7.95
CA TRP A 29 8.39 2.76 7.89
C TRP A 29 7.63 2.42 9.17
N ARG A 30 8.29 2.38 10.33
CA ARG A 30 7.80 1.66 11.53
C ARG A 30 8.12 2.35 12.86
N PRO A 31 7.48 3.48 13.16
CA PRO A 31 7.05 3.68 14.54
C PRO A 31 5.58 4.04 14.54
N ASN A 32 4.72 3.11 14.12
CA ASN A 32 3.28 3.18 14.36
C ASN A 32 2.55 1.83 14.34
N ALA A 33 3.24 0.68 14.24
CA ALA A 33 2.56 -0.62 14.28
C ALA A 33 2.22 -1.10 15.69
N ILE A 34 2.80 -0.48 16.72
CA ILE A 34 2.43 -0.57 18.13
C ILE A 34 2.73 0.83 18.66
N THR A 35 1.91 1.42 19.53
CA THR A 35 2.34 2.53 20.39
C THR A 35 3.53 2.03 21.22
N ILE A 36 4.73 2.12 20.66
CA ILE A 36 5.97 1.87 21.37
C ILE A 36 6.10 3.08 22.29
N SER A 37 5.87 2.87 23.58
CA SER A 37 6.06 3.90 24.61
C SER A 37 7.44 4.53 24.41
N GLU A 38 7.53 5.85 24.45
CA GLU A 38 8.76 6.62 24.22
C GLU A 38 9.94 6.27 25.17
N ASP A 39 9.74 5.38 26.14
CA ASP A 39 10.76 4.96 27.09
C ASP A 39 11.38 3.60 26.74
N SER A 40 12.70 3.60 26.47
CA SER A 40 13.76 2.57 26.73
C SER A 40 13.53 1.06 26.46
N ASN A 41 12.31 0.59 26.16
CA ASN A 41 11.94 -0.81 26.05
C ASN A 41 11.99 -1.36 24.62
N TYR A 42 12.07 -0.51 23.60
CA TYR A 42 12.12 -0.98 22.21
C TYR A 42 13.33 -1.89 21.92
N GLN A 43 14.51 -1.48 22.41
CA GLN A 43 15.72 -2.30 22.29
C GLN A 43 15.56 -3.64 23.01
N LYS A 44 14.91 -3.65 24.18
CA LYS A 44 14.61 -4.87 24.94
C LYS A 44 13.75 -5.85 24.14
N TYR A 45 12.83 -5.36 23.30
CA TYR A 45 12.04 -6.21 22.40
C TYR A 45 12.87 -6.77 21.24
N ILE A 46 13.67 -5.94 20.56
CA ILE A 46 14.59 -6.42 19.52
C ILE A 46 15.52 -7.50 20.07
N ASP A 47 16.11 -7.24 21.24
CA ASP A 47 17.07 -8.14 21.87
C ASP A 47 16.43 -9.43 22.38
N SER A 48 15.11 -9.44 22.58
CA SER A 48 14.35 -10.63 22.97
C SER A 48 14.09 -11.62 21.82
N ILE A 49 14.19 -11.18 20.56
CA ILE A 49 13.90 -12.03 19.40
C ILE A 49 14.97 -13.11 19.25
N THR A 50 14.54 -14.37 19.34
CA THR A 50 15.41 -15.53 19.21
C THR A 50 15.33 -16.16 17.81
N VAL A 51 16.28 -17.05 17.50
CA VAL A 51 16.22 -17.88 16.28
C VAL A 51 14.96 -18.75 16.26
N LYS A 52 14.43 -19.15 17.42
CA LYS A 52 13.19 -19.93 17.52
C LYS A 52 11.98 -19.09 17.06
N ASP A 53 11.88 -17.85 17.53
CA ASP A 53 10.81 -16.93 17.15
C ASP A 53 10.84 -16.64 15.66
N LEU A 54 12.05 -16.44 15.11
CA LEU A 54 12.25 -16.26 13.68
C LEU A 54 11.78 -17.47 12.86
N ASN A 55 12.15 -18.69 13.28
CA ASN A 55 11.72 -19.89 12.57
C ASN A 55 10.19 -20.06 12.60
N LEU A 56 9.55 -19.77 13.73
CA LEU A 56 8.08 -19.80 13.85
C LEU A 56 7.42 -18.79 12.90
N GLU A 57 7.92 -17.56 12.85
CA GLU A 57 7.35 -16.54 11.98
C GLU A 57 7.57 -16.85 10.50
N MET A 58 8.74 -17.41 10.15
CA MET A 58 8.97 -17.92 8.79
C MET A 58 8.01 -19.06 8.43
N ILE A 59 7.72 -19.99 9.34
CA ILE A 59 6.72 -21.05 9.09
C ILE A 59 5.34 -20.43 8.86
N ASN A 60 4.93 -19.44 9.66
CA ASN A 60 3.67 -18.73 9.49
C ASN A 60 3.56 -18.09 8.09
N HIS A 61 4.65 -17.44 7.63
CA HIS A 61 4.70 -16.87 6.29
C HIS A 61 4.66 -17.93 5.18
N ILE A 62 5.33 -19.08 5.34
CA ILE A 62 5.26 -20.20 4.39
C ILE A 62 3.82 -20.71 4.26
N ILE A 63 3.13 -20.94 5.38
CA ILE A 63 1.73 -21.39 5.38
C ILE A 63 0.85 -20.39 4.65
N LYS A 64 1.01 -19.09 4.93
CA LYS A 64 0.28 -18.00 4.24
C LYS A 64 0.55 -18.01 2.73
N ILE A 65 1.79 -18.23 2.30
CA ILE A 65 2.16 -18.32 0.88
C ILE A 65 1.45 -19.51 0.23
N ILE A 66 1.51 -20.71 0.82
CA ILE A 66 0.91 -21.92 0.26
C ILE A 66 -0.59 -21.73 0.07
N ILE A 67 -1.31 -21.32 1.12
CA ILE A 67 -2.77 -21.13 1.08
C ILE A 67 -3.14 -20.10 0.00
N LYS A 68 -2.46 -18.94 0.00
CA LYS A 68 -2.76 -17.86 -0.94
C LYS A 68 -2.39 -18.20 -2.38
N SER A 69 -1.32 -18.98 -2.59
CA SER A 69 -0.88 -19.39 -3.94
C SER A 69 -1.87 -20.34 -4.59
N VAL A 70 -2.54 -21.21 -3.82
CA VAL A 70 -3.62 -22.05 -4.34
C VAL A 70 -4.77 -21.19 -4.87
N ILE A 71 -5.25 -20.23 -4.05
CA ILE A 71 -6.32 -19.31 -4.44
C ILE A 71 -5.88 -18.46 -5.65
N LEU A 72 -4.66 -17.95 -5.62
CA LEU A 72 -4.08 -17.16 -6.71
C LEU A 72 -4.02 -17.96 -8.02
N GLY A 73 -3.66 -19.24 -7.97
CA GLY A 73 -3.64 -20.12 -9.15
C GLY A 73 -5.02 -20.26 -9.81
N PHE A 74 -6.08 -20.44 -9.00
CA PHE A 74 -7.46 -20.45 -9.51
C PHE A 74 -7.86 -19.10 -10.10
N LEU A 75 -7.57 -18.00 -9.41
CA LEU A 75 -7.89 -16.65 -9.87
C LEU A 75 -7.18 -16.31 -11.19
N VAL A 76 -5.87 -16.57 -11.28
CA VAL A 76 -5.07 -16.34 -12.49
C VAL A 76 -5.63 -17.13 -13.67
N LYS A 77 -5.93 -18.42 -13.46
CA LYS A 77 -6.51 -19.27 -14.52
C LYS A 77 -7.89 -18.77 -14.96
N PHE A 78 -8.74 -18.34 -14.02
CA PHE A 78 -10.04 -17.77 -14.34
C PHE A 78 -9.87 -16.48 -15.14
N LEU A 79 -9.16 -15.49 -14.58
CA LEU A 79 -8.95 -14.18 -15.18
C LEU A 79 -8.38 -14.30 -16.60
N ARG A 80 -7.39 -15.17 -16.80
CA ARG A 80 -6.79 -15.40 -18.13
C ARG A 80 -7.79 -15.89 -19.18
N ASN A 81 -8.72 -16.75 -18.80
CA ASN A 81 -9.59 -17.47 -19.75
C ASN A 81 -10.96 -16.80 -19.95
N ASN A 82 -11.26 -15.76 -19.19
CA ASN A 82 -12.61 -15.19 -19.05
C ASN A 82 -12.57 -13.66 -19.17
N VAL A 83 -11.69 -13.12 -20.01
CA VAL A 83 -11.54 -11.67 -20.17
C VAL A 83 -12.78 -11.10 -20.87
N PRO A 84 -13.50 -10.14 -20.28
CA PRO A 84 -14.61 -9.49 -20.92
C PRO A 84 -14.13 -8.51 -21.99
N GLU A 85 -15.00 -8.20 -22.95
CA GLU A 85 -14.81 -7.05 -23.83
C GLU A 85 -15.08 -5.77 -23.04
N ILE A 86 -14.03 -5.01 -22.76
CA ILE A 86 -14.14 -3.76 -22.00
C ILE A 86 -14.47 -2.61 -22.97
N PRO A 87 -15.54 -1.84 -22.72
CA PRO A 87 -15.85 -0.69 -23.56
C PRO A 87 -14.70 0.33 -23.61
N GLU A 88 -14.45 0.91 -24.79
CA GLU A 88 -13.40 1.91 -24.99
C GLU A 88 -13.63 3.16 -24.12
N ARG A 89 -14.90 3.54 -23.93
CA ARG A 89 -15.27 4.69 -23.11
C ARG A 89 -15.02 4.39 -21.63
N SER A 90 -14.33 5.31 -20.97
CA SER A 90 -13.99 5.14 -19.55
C SER A 90 -15.21 4.95 -18.67
N TYR A 91 -15.04 4.19 -17.59
CA TYR A 91 -16.11 3.87 -16.67
C TYR A 91 -16.76 5.13 -16.07
N ALA A 92 -15.97 6.13 -15.65
CA ALA A 92 -16.48 7.39 -15.13
C ALA A 92 -17.39 8.12 -16.12
N LEU A 93 -17.00 8.18 -17.40
CA LEU A 93 -17.84 8.78 -18.44
C LEU A 93 -19.11 7.97 -18.69
N ARG A 94 -19.02 6.63 -18.64
CA ARG A 94 -20.20 5.76 -18.74
C ARG A 94 -21.16 5.96 -17.58
N VAL A 95 -20.67 6.18 -16.36
CA VAL A 95 -21.50 6.53 -15.20
C VAL A 95 -22.21 7.87 -15.44
N LEU A 96 -21.53 8.88 -15.98
CA LEU A 96 -22.18 10.15 -16.34
C LEU A 96 -23.24 9.97 -17.43
N ASP A 97 -22.98 9.15 -18.45
CA ASP A 97 -23.96 8.84 -19.49
C ASP A 97 -25.19 8.11 -18.92
N TYR A 98 -25.01 7.25 -17.91
CA TYR A 98 -26.13 6.62 -17.20
C TYR A 98 -26.98 7.66 -16.47
N LEU A 99 -26.35 8.58 -15.75
CA LEU A 99 -27.05 9.63 -15.01
C LEU A 99 -27.79 10.60 -15.95
N TRP A 100 -27.25 10.86 -17.14
CA TRP A 100 -27.83 11.79 -18.12
C TRP A 100 -28.87 11.14 -19.04
N ALA A 101 -28.61 9.94 -19.53
CA ALA A 101 -29.35 9.29 -20.61
C ALA A 101 -29.86 7.88 -20.29
N GLY A 102 -29.65 7.39 -19.06
CA GLY A 102 -30.09 6.05 -18.63
C GLY A 102 -29.34 4.90 -19.31
N ARG A 103 -28.22 5.16 -19.98
CA ARG A 103 -27.44 4.13 -20.69
C ARG A 103 -26.68 3.27 -19.69
N PRO A 104 -26.73 1.92 -19.78
CA PRO A 104 -26.04 1.05 -18.85
C PRO A 104 -24.53 1.34 -18.86
N PHE A 105 -23.94 1.47 -17.67
CA PHE A 105 -22.54 1.86 -17.54
C PHE A 105 -21.58 0.68 -17.41
N ILE A 106 -22.05 -0.49 -16.96
CA ILE A 106 -21.26 -1.73 -16.89
C ILE A 106 -22.20 -2.95 -16.86
N ASP A 107 -21.81 -4.05 -17.50
CA ASP A 107 -22.51 -5.33 -17.36
C ASP A 107 -22.03 -6.09 -16.11
N LEU A 108 -22.87 -7.02 -15.63
CA LEU A 108 -22.60 -7.75 -14.39
C LEU A 108 -21.33 -8.61 -14.47
N TYR A 109 -21.03 -9.16 -15.65
CA TYR A 109 -19.88 -10.04 -15.83
C TYR A 109 -18.56 -9.24 -15.80
N THR A 110 -18.49 -8.11 -16.50
CA THR A 110 -17.32 -7.21 -16.43
C THR A 110 -17.11 -6.68 -15.03
N TYR A 111 -18.19 -6.32 -14.32
CA TYR A 111 -18.09 -5.89 -12.92
C TYR A 111 -17.53 -7.00 -12.01
N PHE A 112 -18.03 -8.23 -12.14
CA PHE A 112 -17.51 -9.39 -11.41
C PHE A 112 -16.04 -9.66 -11.75
N TYR A 113 -15.67 -9.56 -13.03
CA TYR A 113 -14.30 -9.72 -13.48
C TYR A 113 -13.36 -8.68 -12.85
N CYS A 114 -13.75 -7.40 -12.85
CA CYS A 114 -13.01 -6.33 -12.18
C CYS A 114 -12.83 -6.61 -10.68
N TYR A 115 -13.87 -7.10 -10.00
CA TYR A 115 -13.79 -7.49 -8.60
C TYR A 115 -12.77 -8.63 -8.36
N LEU A 116 -12.79 -9.66 -9.20
CA LEU A 116 -11.82 -10.76 -9.14
C LEU A 116 -10.40 -10.29 -9.43
N TRP A 117 -10.22 -9.35 -10.36
CA TRP A 117 -8.91 -8.80 -10.68
C TRP A 117 -8.32 -8.02 -9.49
N ILE A 118 -9.13 -7.23 -8.78
CA ILE A 118 -8.71 -6.54 -7.56
C ILE A 118 -8.38 -7.54 -6.46
N SER A 119 -9.19 -8.60 -6.32
CA SER A 119 -8.93 -9.69 -5.38
C SER A 119 -7.58 -10.37 -5.67
N TYR A 120 -7.30 -10.64 -6.94
CA TYR A 120 -6.01 -11.13 -7.41
C TYR A 120 -4.87 -10.19 -7.00
N ALA A 121 -4.99 -8.88 -7.25
CA ALA A 121 -3.97 -7.90 -6.91
C ALA A 121 -3.67 -7.89 -5.39
N ILE A 122 -4.71 -7.87 -4.54
CA ILE A 122 -4.58 -7.89 -3.08
C ILE A 122 -3.85 -9.16 -2.61
N ILE A 123 -4.26 -10.33 -3.12
CA ILE A 123 -3.65 -11.61 -2.75
C ILE A 123 -2.21 -11.66 -3.23
N ASN A 124 -1.93 -11.20 -4.46
CA ASN A 124 -0.60 -11.17 -5.05
C ASN A 124 0.36 -10.31 -4.22
N PHE A 125 -0.02 -9.07 -3.87
CA PHE A 125 0.78 -8.22 -2.97
C PHE A 125 1.01 -8.89 -1.62
N SER A 126 0.02 -9.61 -1.10
CA SER A 126 0.16 -10.35 0.14
C SER A 126 1.16 -11.50 -0.01
N VAL A 127 1.11 -12.28 -1.08
CA VAL A 127 2.08 -13.37 -1.35
C VAL A 127 3.50 -12.80 -1.47
N ILE A 128 3.68 -11.73 -2.25
CA ILE A 128 4.96 -11.04 -2.41
C ILE A 128 5.50 -10.56 -1.05
N TRP A 129 4.65 -9.98 -0.21
CA TRP A 129 5.04 -9.56 1.14
C TRP A 129 5.55 -10.74 1.98
N ASN A 130 4.79 -11.83 2.05
CA ASN A 130 5.19 -13.02 2.82
C ASN A 130 6.48 -13.62 2.27
N PHE A 131 6.66 -13.66 0.95
CA PHE A 131 7.89 -14.15 0.32
C PHE A 131 9.10 -13.30 0.69
N ASN A 132 8.98 -11.97 0.68
CA ASN A 132 10.03 -11.07 1.13
C ASN A 132 10.38 -11.30 2.61
N CYS A 133 9.39 -11.51 3.49
CA CYS A 133 9.65 -11.84 4.90
C CYS A 133 10.47 -13.14 5.06
N ILE A 134 10.27 -14.15 4.22
CA ILE A 134 11.11 -15.36 4.22
C ILE A 134 12.55 -15.03 3.84
N ILE A 135 12.76 -14.26 2.76
CA ILE A 135 14.11 -13.83 2.35
C ILE A 135 14.79 -13.04 3.47
N TYR A 136 14.07 -12.08 4.06
CA TYR A 136 14.57 -11.30 5.20
C TYR A 136 14.90 -12.20 6.40
N GLY A 137 14.08 -13.22 6.67
CA GLY A 137 14.35 -14.17 7.73
C GLY A 137 15.60 -15.02 7.49
N LEU A 138 15.83 -15.46 6.26
CA LEU A 138 17.06 -16.16 5.89
C LEU A 138 18.31 -15.29 6.09
N ILE A 139 18.22 -14.00 5.81
CA ILE A 139 19.29 -13.02 6.06
C ILE A 139 19.47 -12.74 7.55
N LEU A 140 18.38 -12.65 8.32
CA LEU A 140 18.41 -12.35 9.75
C LEU A 140 18.95 -13.50 10.59
N ARG A 141 18.67 -14.75 10.21
CA ARG A 141 19.06 -15.95 10.96
C ARG A 141 20.55 -15.99 11.37
N PRO A 142 21.53 -15.79 10.47
CA PRO A 142 22.95 -15.74 10.86
C PRO A 142 23.31 -14.53 11.72
N LEU A 143 22.53 -13.43 11.67
CA LEU A 143 22.74 -12.25 12.52
C LEU A 143 22.21 -12.47 13.95
N LEU A 144 21.25 -13.38 14.14
CA LEU A 144 20.76 -13.79 15.45
C LEU A 144 21.65 -14.86 16.10
N SER A 145 22.18 -15.81 15.31
CA SER A 145 23.03 -16.89 15.85
C SER A 145 24.44 -16.41 16.22
N ASN A 146 24.96 -15.42 15.51
CA ASN A 146 26.25 -14.82 15.81
C ASN A 146 26.08 -13.72 16.88
N CYS A 147 25.85 -14.10 18.14
CA CYS A 147 26.16 -13.21 19.26
C CYS A 147 27.62 -12.76 19.08
N VAL A 148 27.86 -11.45 19.03
CA VAL A 148 29.16 -10.82 18.79
C VAL A 148 30.12 -11.18 19.94
N LYS A 149 30.69 -12.39 19.89
CA LYS A 149 31.82 -12.77 20.72
C LYS A 149 33.09 -12.25 20.04
N GLY A 150 33.61 -11.14 20.58
CA GLY A 150 35.04 -10.81 20.53
C GLY A 150 35.66 -10.40 19.19
N ASP A 151 34.89 -10.03 18.17
CA ASP A 151 35.49 -9.73 16.86
C ASP A 151 36.03 -8.29 16.78
N LYS A 152 37.34 -8.13 16.56
CA LYS A 152 38.09 -6.86 16.40
C LYS A 152 37.82 -6.17 15.04
N LYS A 153 36.57 -6.17 14.57
CA LYS A 153 36.20 -5.52 13.29
C LYS A 153 36.03 -4.00 13.45
N PRO A 154 36.30 -3.20 12.39
CA PRO A 154 36.19 -1.73 12.43
C PRO A 154 34.81 -1.25 12.92
N GLN A 155 34.80 -0.17 13.69
CA GLN A 155 33.62 0.37 14.39
C GLN A 155 32.43 0.67 13.45
N GLU A 156 32.72 1.06 12.21
CA GLU A 156 31.71 1.36 11.17
C GLU A 156 31.04 0.09 10.61
N GLN A 157 31.76 -1.04 10.54
CA GLN A 157 31.18 -2.31 10.09
C GLN A 157 30.31 -2.96 11.19
N LYS A 158 30.61 -2.66 12.46
CA LYS A 158 29.76 -3.06 13.60
C LYS A 158 28.44 -2.30 13.60
N SER A 159 28.44 -0.99 13.32
CA SER A 159 27.20 -0.19 13.28
C SER A 159 26.27 -0.63 12.14
N LEU A 160 26.80 -0.94 10.95
CA LEU A 160 25.98 -1.42 9.83
C LEU A 160 25.27 -2.74 10.14
N LYS A 161 25.97 -3.71 10.75
CA LYS A 161 25.38 -5.01 11.12
C LYS A 161 24.29 -4.89 12.17
N ILE A 162 24.49 -4.02 13.16
CA ILE A 162 23.48 -3.74 14.20
C ILE A 162 22.23 -3.12 13.55
N ASN A 163 22.42 -2.08 12.73
CA ASN A 163 21.32 -1.42 12.03
C ASN A 163 20.56 -2.39 11.10
N ALA A 164 21.27 -3.25 10.37
CA ALA A 164 20.64 -4.24 9.48
C ALA A 164 19.86 -5.30 10.27
N LYS A 165 20.40 -5.78 11.39
CA LYS A 165 19.70 -6.72 12.28
C LYS A 165 18.41 -6.11 12.82
N GLU A 166 18.48 -4.90 13.37
CA GLU A 166 17.33 -4.17 13.90
C GLU A 166 16.27 -3.94 12.83
N TRP A 167 16.71 -3.53 11.64
CA TRP A 167 15.82 -3.30 10.51
C TRP A 167 15.07 -4.57 10.08
N LEU A 168 15.76 -5.70 9.98
CA LEU A 168 15.15 -6.98 9.62
C LEU A 168 14.14 -7.43 10.68
N ILE A 169 14.47 -7.26 11.97
CA ILE A 169 13.56 -7.59 13.08
C ILE A 169 12.30 -6.71 13.01
N LEU A 170 12.46 -5.40 12.83
CA LEU A 170 11.32 -4.50 12.63
C LEU A 170 10.44 -4.96 11.49
N THR A 171 11.07 -5.17 10.34
CA THR A 171 10.40 -5.51 9.09
C THR A 171 9.69 -6.86 9.13
N ILE A 172 10.16 -7.84 9.90
CA ILE A 172 9.48 -9.14 9.98
C ILE A 172 8.36 -9.10 11.03
N PHE A 173 8.65 -8.58 12.23
CA PHE A 173 7.78 -8.78 13.40
C PHE A 173 6.84 -7.62 13.71
N TYR A 174 7.30 -6.39 13.49
CA TYR A 174 6.52 -5.16 13.76
C TYR A 174 5.92 -4.58 12.47
N THR A 175 6.07 -5.41 11.45
CA THR A 175 5.77 -5.28 10.06
C THR A 175 4.29 -5.26 9.66
N GLN A 176 3.49 -4.18 9.76
CA GLN A 176 2.19 -4.15 9.02
C GLN A 176 2.38 -4.56 7.56
N PRO A 177 1.66 -5.59 7.08
CA PRO A 177 1.77 -6.09 5.71
C PRO A 177 1.43 -5.02 4.66
N LEU A 178 1.85 -5.25 3.41
CA LEU A 178 1.49 -4.37 2.29
C LEU A 178 -0.03 -4.25 2.13
N MET A 179 -0.72 -5.39 2.26
CA MET A 179 -2.17 -5.49 2.31
C MET A 179 -2.54 -6.19 3.61
N SER A 180 -3.29 -5.50 4.48
CA SER A 180 -3.82 -6.09 5.71
C SER A 180 -5.17 -6.73 5.42
N ASN A 181 -6.28 -5.98 5.55
CA ASN A 181 -7.64 -6.47 5.31
C ASN A 181 -8.50 -5.39 4.62
N PRO A 182 -8.19 -4.99 3.37
CA PRO A 182 -8.86 -3.87 2.69
C PRO A 182 -10.38 -4.04 2.57
N TYR A 183 -10.88 -5.26 2.35
CA TYR A 183 -12.33 -5.53 2.27
C TYR A 183 -13.09 -5.34 3.57
N PHE A 184 -12.40 -5.30 4.72
CA PHE A 184 -13.00 -5.10 6.04
C PHE A 184 -12.81 -3.68 6.57
N SER A 185 -12.34 -2.76 5.71
CA SER A 185 -12.18 -1.36 6.08
C SER A 185 -13.53 -0.73 6.35
N ILE A 186 -13.65 0.02 7.44
CA ILE A 186 -14.91 0.67 7.83
C ILE A 186 -15.02 2.11 7.32
N SER A 187 -13.94 2.71 6.85
CA SER A 187 -13.93 4.08 6.34
C SER A 187 -12.89 4.26 5.23
N PRO A 188 -13.00 5.31 4.40
CA PRO A 188 -11.98 5.62 3.40
C PRO A 188 -10.60 5.87 4.03
N ARG A 189 -10.57 6.50 5.21
CA ARG A 189 -9.33 6.75 5.95
C ARG A 189 -8.67 5.45 6.38
N ASP A 190 -9.45 4.54 6.95
CA ASP A 190 -8.97 3.22 7.36
C ASP A 190 -8.47 2.42 6.15
N PHE A 191 -9.23 2.41 5.05
CA PHE A 191 -8.84 1.74 3.81
C PHE A 191 -7.48 2.26 3.28
N TRP A 192 -7.38 3.55 2.99
CA TRP A 192 -6.21 4.14 2.34
C TRP A 192 -5.00 4.30 3.26
N SER A 193 -5.22 4.48 4.56
CA SER A 193 -4.12 4.75 5.51
C SER A 193 -3.62 3.50 6.23
N ASN A 194 -4.46 2.48 6.44
CA ASN A 194 -4.10 1.33 7.29
C ASN A 194 -4.18 -0.02 6.59
N GLN A 195 -5.06 -0.18 5.59
CA GLN A 195 -5.36 -1.50 5.02
C GLN A 195 -4.79 -1.70 3.61
N TRP A 196 -4.68 -0.63 2.83
CA TRP A 196 -4.25 -0.64 1.44
C TRP A 196 -2.80 -0.17 1.29
N HIS A 197 -2.00 -0.97 0.58
CA HIS A 197 -0.67 -0.65 0.07
C HIS A 197 0.22 0.23 0.97
N GLN A 198 0.47 -0.26 2.19
CA GLN A 198 1.13 0.47 3.29
C GLN A 198 2.56 0.95 2.99
N MET A 199 3.16 0.39 1.95
CA MET A 199 4.47 0.78 1.42
C MET A 199 4.59 2.28 1.14
N PHE A 200 3.59 2.87 0.49
CA PHE A 200 3.71 4.23 -0.05
C PHE A 200 3.09 5.29 0.85
N TYR A 201 2.48 4.90 1.97
CA TYR A 201 1.75 5.82 2.84
C TYR A 201 2.63 7.01 3.27
N LEU A 202 3.80 6.73 3.87
CA LEU A 202 4.70 7.78 4.34
C LEU A 202 5.30 8.58 3.18
N ALA A 203 5.70 7.91 2.10
CA ALA A 203 6.24 8.57 0.93
C ALA A 203 5.24 9.59 0.34
N PHE A 204 3.96 9.21 0.23
CA PHE A 204 2.94 10.12 -0.25
C PHE A 204 2.62 11.23 0.75
N GLN A 205 2.64 10.96 2.06
CA GLN A 205 2.51 12.01 3.06
C GLN A 205 3.62 13.05 2.96
N GLU A 206 4.86 12.60 2.82
CA GLU A 206 6.04 13.47 2.76
C GLU A 206 6.15 14.24 1.45
N LEU A 207 5.75 13.63 0.33
CA LEU A 207 5.86 14.24 -1.00
C LEU A 207 4.62 15.04 -1.40
N GLY A 208 3.43 14.61 -0.98
CA GLY A 208 2.15 15.24 -1.33
C GLY A 208 1.57 16.06 -0.20
N TYR A 209 1.25 15.41 0.94
CA TYR A 209 0.45 16.04 1.99
C TYR A 209 1.17 17.19 2.70
N LEU A 210 2.35 16.92 3.27
CA LEU A 210 3.06 17.87 4.12
C LEU A 210 3.48 19.15 3.38
N PRO A 211 4.04 19.09 2.15
CA PRO A 211 4.44 20.29 1.43
C PRO A 211 3.24 21.20 1.11
N VAL A 212 2.13 20.62 0.62
CA VAL A 212 0.93 21.37 0.25
C VAL A 212 0.26 21.96 1.49
N ARG A 213 0.10 21.18 2.56
CA ARG A 213 -0.43 21.67 3.83
C ARG A 213 0.40 22.84 4.39
N LYS A 214 1.73 22.77 4.28
CA LYS A 214 2.63 23.85 4.74
C LYS A 214 2.50 25.10 3.88
N TYR A 215 2.34 24.96 2.56
CA TYR A 215 2.13 26.09 1.67
C TYR A 215 0.85 26.88 2.01
N PHE A 216 -0.21 26.17 2.36
CA PHE A 216 -1.49 26.74 2.78
C PHE A 216 -1.61 26.88 4.31
N SER A 217 -0.51 27.11 5.03
CA SER A 217 -0.50 27.20 6.51
C SER A 217 -1.45 28.26 7.08
N HIS A 218 -1.66 29.35 6.34
CA HIS A 218 -2.57 30.44 6.67
C HIS A 218 -4.04 29.99 6.73
N ASN A 219 -4.42 28.95 5.99
CA ASN A 219 -5.77 28.36 6.04
C ASN A 219 -5.64 26.85 6.26
N ARG A 220 -5.63 26.45 7.54
CA ARG A 220 -5.45 25.05 7.95
C ARG A 220 -6.46 24.09 7.31
N THR A 221 -7.71 24.49 7.15
CA THR A 221 -8.75 23.62 6.56
C THR A 221 -8.46 23.39 5.09
N LEU A 222 -8.21 24.46 4.33
CA LEU A 222 -7.86 24.39 2.92
C LEU A 222 -6.56 23.60 2.71
N GLY A 223 -5.54 23.85 3.52
CA GLY A 223 -4.27 23.12 3.44
C GLY A 223 -4.39 21.62 3.72
N ASN A 224 -5.27 21.21 4.63
CA ASN A 224 -5.56 19.79 4.84
C ASN A 224 -6.28 19.17 3.64
N MET A 225 -7.31 19.84 3.11
CA MET A 225 -8.08 19.35 1.95
C MET A 225 -7.19 19.23 0.71
N LEU A 226 -6.43 20.28 0.38
CA LEU A 226 -5.51 20.27 -0.75
C LEU A 226 -4.35 19.29 -0.55
N GLY A 227 -3.89 19.10 0.69
CA GLY A 227 -2.90 18.07 1.02
C GLY A 227 -3.41 16.66 0.73
N ILE A 228 -4.68 16.37 1.05
CA ILE A 228 -5.32 15.09 0.70
C ILE A 228 -5.38 14.95 -0.83
N CYS A 229 -5.89 15.96 -1.54
CA CYS A 229 -5.94 15.92 -3.01
C CYS A 229 -4.56 15.70 -3.64
N ALA A 230 -3.50 16.31 -3.09
CA ALA A 230 -2.14 16.15 -3.59
C ALA A 230 -1.61 14.72 -3.46
N VAL A 231 -1.87 14.05 -2.34
CA VAL A 231 -1.52 12.63 -2.13
C VAL A 231 -2.18 11.75 -3.20
N PHE A 232 -3.49 11.92 -3.38
CA PHE A 232 -4.26 11.12 -4.33
C PHE A 232 -3.89 11.43 -5.77
N LEU A 233 -3.60 12.70 -6.10
CA LEU A 233 -3.10 13.09 -7.42
C LEU A 233 -1.76 12.40 -7.75
N ILE A 234 -0.80 12.43 -6.81
CA ILE A 234 0.49 11.75 -6.99
C ILE A 234 0.27 10.24 -7.15
N SER A 235 -0.63 9.64 -6.37
CA SER A 235 -0.99 8.23 -6.52
C SER A 235 -1.53 7.93 -7.91
N GLY A 236 -2.47 8.74 -8.42
CA GLY A 236 -2.99 8.61 -9.79
C GLY A 236 -1.90 8.70 -10.86
N LEU A 237 -1.01 9.69 -10.75
CA LEU A 237 0.12 9.84 -11.67
C LEU A 237 1.08 8.65 -11.66
N VAL A 238 1.33 8.07 -10.49
CA VAL A 238 2.15 6.85 -10.37
C VAL A 238 1.45 5.67 -11.05
N HIS A 239 0.14 5.53 -10.89
CA HIS A 239 -0.63 4.46 -11.53
C HIS A 239 -0.71 4.63 -13.06
N ASP A 240 -0.87 5.86 -13.57
CA ASP A 240 -0.76 6.15 -15.00
C ASP A 240 0.64 5.80 -15.53
N TYR A 241 1.71 6.20 -14.81
CA TYR A 241 3.08 5.85 -15.19
C TYR A 241 3.31 4.34 -15.23
N ILE A 242 2.80 3.60 -14.24
CA ILE A 242 2.84 2.13 -14.23
C ILE A 242 2.08 1.59 -15.44
N ALA A 243 0.87 2.08 -15.74
CA ALA A 243 0.10 1.62 -16.89
C ALA A 243 0.85 1.83 -18.21
N ILE A 244 1.52 2.97 -18.39
CA ILE A 244 2.33 3.25 -19.58
C ILE A 244 3.50 2.26 -19.67
N VAL A 245 4.32 2.16 -18.62
CA VAL A 245 5.58 1.41 -18.67
C VAL A 245 5.38 -0.10 -18.65
N VAL A 246 4.43 -0.57 -17.84
CA VAL A 246 4.20 -1.99 -17.55
C VAL A 246 3.17 -2.56 -18.52
N PHE A 247 2.13 -1.80 -18.83
CA PHE A 247 0.98 -2.29 -19.59
C PHE A 247 0.87 -1.72 -21.02
N ASN A 248 1.79 -0.83 -21.41
CA ASN A 248 1.74 -0.08 -22.67
C ASN A 248 0.37 0.61 -22.90
N HIS A 249 -0.20 1.15 -21.82
CA HIS A 249 -1.50 1.78 -21.86
C HIS A 249 -1.48 3.12 -21.14
N PHE A 250 -1.78 4.20 -21.87
CA PHE A 250 -2.03 5.49 -21.27
C PHE A 250 -3.51 5.62 -20.95
N SER A 251 -3.82 5.97 -19.70
CA SER A 251 -5.13 6.41 -19.27
C SER A 251 -4.96 7.53 -18.26
N ILE A 252 -5.98 8.38 -18.12
CA ILE A 252 -6.10 9.35 -17.01
C ILE A 252 -7.11 8.86 -15.96
N ASP A 253 -7.66 7.65 -16.16
CA ASP A 253 -8.70 7.08 -15.31
C ASP A 253 -8.23 6.87 -13.88
N PHE A 254 -6.93 6.63 -13.67
CA PHE A 254 -6.37 6.53 -12.33
C PHE A 254 -6.40 7.87 -11.60
N ILE A 255 -6.00 8.96 -12.26
CA ILE A 255 -6.13 10.31 -11.67
C ILE A 255 -7.59 10.58 -11.28
N VAL A 256 -8.53 10.31 -12.18
CA VAL A 256 -9.96 10.49 -11.91
C VAL A 256 -10.42 9.64 -10.72
N PHE A 257 -10.02 8.37 -10.67
CA PHE A 257 -10.31 7.46 -9.56
C PHE A 257 -9.79 7.99 -8.22
N PHE A 258 -8.49 8.32 -8.15
CA PHE A 258 -7.88 8.75 -6.90
C PHE A 258 -8.43 10.11 -6.46
N LEU A 259 -8.65 11.07 -7.36
CA LEU A 259 -9.27 12.34 -6.99
C LEU A 259 -10.72 12.18 -6.52
N PHE A 260 -11.49 11.26 -7.11
CA PHE A 260 -12.82 10.90 -6.59
C PHE A 260 -12.73 10.37 -5.15
N HIS A 261 -11.79 9.48 -4.86
CA HIS A 261 -11.55 8.97 -3.50
C HIS A 261 -11.04 10.05 -2.53
N ALA A 262 -10.27 11.03 -3.02
CA ALA A 262 -9.85 12.18 -2.22
C ALA A 262 -11.05 13.02 -1.77
N LEU A 263 -11.95 13.33 -2.70
CA LEU A 263 -13.19 14.05 -2.40
C LEU A 263 -14.07 13.24 -1.44
N PHE A 264 -14.20 11.93 -1.67
CA PHE A 264 -14.96 11.05 -0.78
C PHE A 264 -14.39 11.03 0.64
N LEU A 265 -13.06 10.96 0.80
CA LEU A 265 -12.40 11.03 2.10
C LEU A 265 -12.62 12.38 2.79
N ILE A 266 -12.52 13.50 2.06
CA ILE A 266 -12.76 14.84 2.61
C ILE A 266 -14.21 14.97 3.10
N LEU A 267 -15.17 14.55 2.28
CA LEU A 267 -16.59 14.57 2.63
C LEU A 267 -16.87 13.67 3.84
N TRP A 268 -16.28 12.48 3.86
CA TRP A 268 -16.37 11.55 4.98
C TRP A 268 -15.89 12.19 6.29
N GLU A 269 -14.72 12.83 6.29
CA GLU A 269 -14.16 13.47 7.48
C GLU A 269 -14.99 14.66 7.97
N VAL A 270 -15.62 15.40 7.05
CA VAL A 270 -16.54 16.49 7.40
C VAL A 270 -17.80 15.93 8.07
N VAL A 271 -18.39 14.87 7.51
CA VAL A 271 -19.58 14.22 8.05
C VAL A 271 -19.29 13.59 9.40
N GLU A 272 -18.22 12.79 9.49
CA GLU A 272 -17.80 12.13 10.72
C GLU A 272 -17.46 13.14 11.82
N GLY A 273 -16.74 14.21 11.49
CA GLY A 273 -16.41 15.28 12.43
C GLY A 273 -17.63 16.06 12.94
N LYS A 274 -18.71 16.14 12.14
CA LYS A 274 -19.99 16.74 12.55
C LYS A 274 -20.85 15.80 13.40
N ILE A 275 -20.89 14.51 13.06
CA ILE A 275 -21.75 13.51 13.73
C ILE A 275 -21.15 13.05 15.06
N LEU A 276 -19.86 12.73 15.09
CA LEU A 276 -19.21 12.14 16.28
C LEU A 276 -18.56 13.21 17.18
N GLY A 277 -18.56 14.47 16.73
CA GLY A 277 -17.66 15.48 17.26
C GLY A 277 -16.20 15.11 16.97
N ARG A 278 -15.28 16.07 16.96
CA ARG A 278 -13.84 15.82 16.80
C ARG A 278 -13.20 15.12 18.02
N ARG A 279 -13.84 14.11 18.63
CA ARG A 279 -13.25 13.33 19.72
C ARG A 279 -12.51 12.13 19.13
N LYS A 280 -11.19 12.29 19.04
CA LYS A 280 -10.19 11.35 18.49
C LYS A 280 -10.15 9.94 19.12
N ASN A 281 -10.94 9.61 20.13
CA ASN A 281 -10.71 8.45 21.01
C ASN A 281 -11.97 7.71 21.47
N ILE A 282 -13.06 7.72 20.71
CA ILE A 282 -14.17 6.80 20.97
C ILE A 282 -13.95 5.58 20.07
N ASN A 283 -13.67 4.43 20.68
CA ASN A 283 -13.75 3.16 19.95
C ASN A 283 -15.18 3.05 19.41
N ASP A 284 -15.33 3.08 18.09
CA ASP A 284 -16.64 2.98 17.45
C ASP A 284 -17.36 1.73 17.97
N GLY A 285 -18.55 1.92 18.53
CA GLY A 285 -19.43 0.82 18.90
C GLY A 285 -19.74 -0.06 17.70
N PHE A 286 -20.06 -1.34 17.94
CA PHE A 286 -20.32 -2.32 16.88
C PHE A 286 -21.33 -1.83 15.83
N ILE A 287 -22.43 -1.20 16.27
CA ILE A 287 -23.46 -0.64 15.39
C ILE A 287 -22.90 0.45 14.48
N ILE A 288 -22.08 1.37 15.03
CA ILE A 288 -21.45 2.45 14.25
C ILE A 288 -20.51 1.85 13.20
N ARG A 289 -19.75 0.82 13.55
CA ARG A 289 -18.86 0.12 12.60
C ARG A 289 -19.64 -0.51 11.46
N ILE A 290 -20.78 -1.16 11.74
CA ILE A 290 -21.66 -1.70 10.70
C ILE A 290 -22.18 -0.58 9.80
N ILE A 291 -22.68 0.52 10.37
CA ILE A 291 -23.20 1.65 9.56
C ILE A 291 -22.11 2.20 8.65
N LYS A 292 -20.92 2.49 9.20
CA LYS A 292 -19.79 3.02 8.44
C LYS A 292 -19.39 2.04 7.32
N PHE A 293 -19.29 0.75 7.63
CA PHE A 293 -19.01 -0.31 6.66
C PHE A 293 -20.06 -0.37 5.54
N SER A 294 -21.35 -0.35 5.87
CA SER A 294 -22.46 -0.40 4.91
C SER A 294 -22.55 0.82 4.00
N ILE A 295 -21.98 1.96 4.39
CA ILE A 295 -21.89 3.16 3.54
C ILE A 295 -20.61 3.12 2.70
N PHE A 296 -19.48 2.79 3.32
CA PHE A 296 -18.17 2.80 2.69
C PHE A 296 -18.04 1.72 1.61
N LEU A 297 -18.39 0.47 1.93
CA LEU A 297 -18.13 -0.67 1.05
C LEU A 297 -18.83 -0.51 -0.31
N PRO A 298 -20.12 -0.15 -0.41
CA PRO A 298 -20.76 0.04 -1.71
C PRO A 298 -20.06 1.08 -2.60
N ILE A 299 -19.59 2.19 -2.02
CA ILE A 299 -18.87 3.24 -2.76
C ILE A 299 -17.50 2.73 -3.24
N ALA A 300 -16.78 2.03 -2.36
CA ALA A 300 -15.50 1.43 -2.70
C ALA A 300 -15.65 0.41 -3.85
N VAL A 301 -16.61 -0.52 -3.73
CA VAL A 301 -16.85 -1.56 -4.75
C VAL A 301 -17.37 -0.95 -6.06
N PHE A 302 -18.27 0.04 -6.00
CA PHE A 302 -18.76 0.78 -7.17
C PHE A 302 -17.64 1.44 -7.98
N SER A 303 -16.59 1.93 -7.31
CA SER A 303 -15.47 2.58 -7.97
C SER A 303 -14.41 1.62 -8.53
N LEU A 304 -14.50 0.30 -8.26
CA LEU A 304 -13.47 -0.67 -8.65
C LEU A 304 -13.24 -0.73 -10.17
N PRO A 305 -14.26 -0.74 -11.04
CA PRO A 305 -14.03 -0.81 -12.48
C PRO A 305 -13.21 0.37 -13.01
N GLN A 306 -13.40 1.57 -12.46
CA GLN A 306 -12.58 2.74 -12.82
C GLN A 306 -11.08 2.50 -12.59
N PHE A 307 -10.72 1.74 -11.56
CA PHE A 307 -9.32 1.40 -11.27
C PHE A 307 -8.85 0.13 -12.01
N ALA A 308 -9.72 -0.87 -12.18
CA ALA A 308 -9.33 -2.16 -12.76
C ALA A 308 -9.25 -2.12 -14.29
N GLU A 309 -10.23 -1.50 -14.96
CA GLU A 309 -10.35 -1.54 -16.42
C GLU A 309 -9.11 -1.02 -17.16
N PRO A 310 -8.46 0.10 -16.77
CA PRO A 310 -7.29 0.58 -17.49
C PRO A 310 -6.12 -0.42 -17.45
N TYR A 311 -6.00 -1.21 -16.37
CA TYR A 311 -5.00 -2.29 -16.33
C TYR A 311 -5.38 -3.47 -17.23
N ILE A 312 -6.66 -3.83 -17.27
CA ILE A 312 -7.15 -4.94 -18.08
C ILE A 312 -7.06 -4.61 -19.59
N ARG A 313 -7.23 -3.34 -19.97
CA ARG A 313 -7.02 -2.85 -21.35
C ARG A 313 -5.56 -2.93 -21.82
N GLY A 314 -4.62 -3.04 -20.89
CA GLY A 314 -3.20 -3.09 -21.19
C GLY A 314 -2.80 -4.22 -22.15
N GLU A 315 -2.02 -3.92 -23.18
CA GLU A 315 -1.54 -4.91 -24.15
C GLU A 315 -0.80 -6.08 -23.44
N TYR A 316 -0.07 -5.75 -22.38
CA TYR A 316 0.71 -6.71 -21.61
C TYR A 316 -0.01 -7.30 -20.41
N PHE A 317 -1.32 -7.08 -20.26
CA PHE A 317 -2.10 -7.67 -19.18
C PHE A 317 -1.88 -9.19 -19.05
N TYR A 318 -1.88 -9.89 -20.19
CA TYR A 318 -1.71 -11.34 -20.23
C TYR A 318 -0.31 -11.81 -19.89
N SER A 319 0.74 -11.04 -20.23
CA SER A 319 2.11 -11.37 -19.82
C SER A 319 2.26 -11.38 -18.30
N TYR A 320 1.49 -10.58 -17.56
CA TYR A 320 1.52 -10.62 -16.09
C TYR A 320 0.74 -11.80 -15.49
N LEU A 321 -0.13 -12.44 -16.27
CA LEU A 321 -0.85 -13.65 -15.88
C LEU A 321 -0.16 -14.94 -16.35
N ASP A 322 0.87 -14.84 -17.20
CA ASP A 322 1.56 -15.98 -17.80
C ASP A 322 3.08 -15.79 -17.88
N ILE A 323 3.79 -16.28 -16.87
CA ILE A 323 5.27 -16.30 -16.84
C ILE A 323 5.84 -17.10 -18.03
N ARG A 324 5.14 -18.14 -18.50
CA ARG A 324 5.62 -19.01 -19.58
C ARG A 324 5.68 -18.26 -20.92
N LYS A 325 4.62 -17.49 -21.25
CA LYS A 325 4.64 -16.61 -22.43
C LYS A 325 5.73 -15.54 -22.36
N ASN A 326 6.09 -15.05 -21.16
CA ASN A 326 7.21 -14.12 -21.01
C ASN A 326 8.55 -14.80 -21.28
N LEU A 327 8.74 -16.02 -20.80
CA LEU A 327 9.95 -16.80 -21.06
C LEU A 327 10.08 -17.15 -22.56
N GLU A 328 8.98 -17.48 -23.23
CA GLU A 328 8.93 -17.69 -24.69
C GLU A 328 9.25 -16.39 -25.44
N LYS A 329 8.65 -15.26 -25.05
CA LYS A 329 8.91 -13.94 -25.66
C LYS A 329 10.34 -13.44 -25.45
N TRP A 330 10.96 -13.80 -24.33
CA TRP A 330 12.36 -13.45 -24.02
C TRP A 330 13.38 -14.47 -24.55
N GLY A 331 12.93 -15.47 -25.31
CA GLY A 331 13.82 -16.49 -25.90
C GLY A 331 14.46 -17.41 -24.85
N VAL A 332 13.83 -17.55 -23.68
CA VAL A 332 14.32 -18.33 -22.53
C VAL A 332 13.69 -19.72 -22.45
N SER A 333 12.72 -20.06 -23.32
CA SER A 333 12.17 -21.41 -23.40
C SER A 333 12.98 -22.28 -24.38
N ASN A 334 13.65 -23.31 -23.85
CA ASN A 334 14.03 -24.50 -24.62
C ASN A 334 12.79 -25.35 -24.93
#